data_AF-A0A4R6TYD5-F1
#
_entry.id   AF-A0A4R6TYD5-F1
#
_cell.length_a   1.000
_cell.length_b   1.000
_cell.length_c   1.000
_cell.angle_alpha   90.00
_cell.angle_beta   90.00
_cell.angle_gamma   90.00
#
_symmetry.space_group_name_H-M   'P 1'
#
loop_
_entity.id
_entity.type
_entity.pdbx_description
1 polymer ?
#
loop_
_entity_poly.entity_id
_entity_poly.type
_entity_poly.pdbx_seq_one_letter_code
_entity_poly.pdbx_strand_id
1 'polypeptide(L)'
;MLGPVSIGLIAVVGLLVFGPKKLPELGKAAGNTLREFKNATKGLADDEEEQKEQKEQKEQKEQKDQNDQKAKAEVETSPNDNQINQTK
;
A
#
# COMPACT_ATOMS: atom_id res chain seq x y z
N MET A 1 4.25 24.52 30.40
CA MET A 1 3.67 24.69 29.06
C MET A 1 4.46 25.77 28.35
N LEU A 2 5.16 25.48 27.24
CA LEU A 2 5.80 26.52 26.44
C LEU A 2 4.71 27.31 25.72
N GLY A 3 4.55 28.57 26.10
CA GLY A 3 3.59 29.47 25.46
C GLY A 3 4.16 30.10 24.20
N PRO A 4 3.31 30.60 23.28
CA PRO A 4 3.74 31.29 22.06
C PRO A 4 4.67 32.48 22.35
N VAL A 5 4.55 33.11 23.51
CA VAL A 5 5.46 34.19 23.98
C VAL A 5 6.91 33.70 24.10
N SER A 6 7.13 32.49 24.62
CA SER A 6 8.48 31.93 24.78
C SER A 6 9.17 31.65 23.44
N ILE A 7 8.41 31.12 22.47
CA ILE A 7 8.89 30.90 21.11
C ILE A 7 9.19 32.25 20.43
N GLY A 8 8.32 33.24 20.61
CA GLY A 8 8.51 34.59 20.07
C GLY A 8 9.79 35.26 20.57
N LEU A 9 10.10 35.13 21.87
CA LEU A 9 11.31 35.70 22.46
C LEU A 9 12.59 35.10 21.83
N ILE A 10 12.62 33.77 21.68
CA ILE A 10 13.75 33.08 21.03
C ILE A 10 13.88 33.49 19.57
N ALA A 11 12.75 33.61 18.86
CA ALA A 11 12.74 34.08 17.48
C ALA A 11 13.31 35.50 17.36
N VAL A 12 12.96 36.43 18.26
CA VAL A 12 13.52 37.79 18.26
C VAL A 12 15.03 37.79 18.46
N VAL A 13 15.55 37.01 19.41
CA VAL A 13 17.00 36.90 19.62
C VAL A 13 17.69 36.29 18.39
N GLY A 14 17.12 35.23 17.81
CA GLY A 14 17.62 34.63 16.57
C GLY A 14 17.58 35.61 15.39
N LEU A 15 16.52 36.42 15.29
CA LEU A 15 16.37 37.46 14.28
C LEU A 15 17.39 38.59 14.43
N LEU A 16 17.87 38.90 15.65
CA LEU A 16 18.94 39.88 15.83
C LEU A 16 20.30 39.33 15.39
N VAL A 17 20.56 38.04 15.63
CA VAL A 17 21.82 37.39 15.23
C VAL A 17 21.85 37.11 13.72
N PHE A 18 20.79 36.52 13.18
CA PHE A 18 20.72 36.10 11.78
C PHE A 18 20.11 37.16 10.85
N GLY A 19 19.23 38.03 11.36
CA GLY A 19 18.50 39.03 10.58
C GLY A 19 17.16 38.52 10.01
N PRO A 20 16.11 39.37 9.95
CA PRO A 20 14.79 38.99 9.42
C PRO A 20 14.80 38.61 7.94
N LYS A 21 15.81 39.04 7.18
CA LYS A 21 15.96 38.68 5.78
C LYS A 21 16.58 37.29 5.57
N LYS A 22 17.34 36.77 6.55
CA LYS A 22 18.05 35.48 6.41
C LYS A 22 17.18 34.27 6.69
N LEU A 23 16.25 34.34 7.64
CA LEU A 23 15.29 33.25 7.84
C LEU A 23 14.46 32.90 6.60
N PRO A 24 13.83 33.85 5.87
CA PRO A 24 13.08 33.52 4.66
C PRO A 24 14.00 33.08 3.50
N GLU A 25 15.24 33.57 3.44
CA GLU A 25 16.24 33.14 2.45
C GLU A 25 16.63 31.66 2.68
N LEU A 26 16.97 31.30 3.92
CA LEU A 26 17.26 29.92 4.33
C LEU A 26 16.05 29.00 4.17
N GLY A 27 14.86 29.46 4.56
CA GLY A 27 13.61 28.70 4.39
C GLY A 27 13.28 28.41 2.94
N LYS A 28 13.54 29.35 2.02
CA LYS A 28 13.38 29.11 0.57
C LYS A 28 14.36 28.07 0.04
N ALA A 29 15.63 28.16 0.43
CA ALA A 29 16.66 27.19 0.01
C ALA A 29 16.37 25.78 0.54
N ALA A 30 16.08 25.67 1.84
CA ALA A 30 15.70 24.41 2.47
C ALA A 30 14.38 23.87 1.91
N GLY A 31 13.39 24.74 1.66
CA GLY A 31 12.11 24.36 1.09
C GLY A 31 12.21 23.79 -0.33
N ASN A 32 13.08 24.35 -1.17
CA ASN A 32 13.36 23.80 -2.50
C ASN A 32 13.97 22.39 -2.40
N THR A 33 14.94 22.21 -1.49
CA THR A 33 15.57 20.90 -1.22
C THR A 33 14.54 19.88 -0.74
N LEU A 34 13.70 20.25 0.24
CA LEU A 34 12.65 19.37 0.76
C LEU A 34 11.59 19.04 -0.31
N ARG A 35 11.28 19.98 -1.21
CA ARG A 35 10.36 19.76 -2.33
C ARG A 35 10.92 18.75 -3.32
N GLU A 36 12.18 18.90 -3.72
CA GLU A 36 12.87 17.94 -4.59
C GLU A 36 12.99 16.57 -3.92
N PHE A 37 13.37 16.53 -2.64
CA PHE A 37 13.41 15.30 -1.85
C PHE A 37 12.05 14.60 -1.82
N LYS A 38 10.96 15.33 -1.50
CA LYS A 38 9.60 14.80 -1.51
C LYS A 38 9.22 14.22 -2.87
N ASN A 39 9.54 14.92 -3.95
CA ASN A 39 9.22 14.46 -5.31
C ASN A 39 10.00 13.19 -5.67
N ALA A 40 11.29 13.14 -5.33
CA ALA A 40 12.13 11.97 -5.55
C ALA A 40 11.63 10.76 -4.73
N THR A 41 11.32 10.96 -3.45
CA THR A 41 10.77 9.91 -2.59
C THR A 41 9.39 9.46 -3.05
N LYS A 42 8.55 10.35 -3.57
CA LYS A 42 7.22 9.97 -4.07
C LYS A 42 7.33 9.05 -5.29
N GLY A 43 8.24 9.32 -6.23
CA GLY A 43 8.45 8.43 -7.38
C GLY A 43 8.87 7.03 -6.95
N LEU A 44 9.76 6.92 -5.95
CA LEU A 44 10.17 5.64 -5.38
C LEU A 44 9.02 4.90 -4.67
N ALA A 45 8.12 5.63 -4.00
CA ALA A 45 6.96 5.05 -3.31
C ALA A 45 5.88 4.57 -4.30
N ASP A 46 5.60 5.34 -5.36
CA ASP A 46 4.65 4.93 -6.43
C ASP A 46 5.16 3.69 -7.18
N ASP A 47 6.46 3.58 -7.45
CA ASP A 47 7.07 2.40 -8.10
C ASP A 47 6.91 1.12 -7.24
N GLU A 48 6.84 1.24 -5.91
CA GLU A 48 6.57 0.13 -5.00
C GLU A 48 5.07 -0.24 -4.94
N GLU A 49 4.17 0.75 -5.04
CA GLU A 49 2.71 0.54 -5.09
C GLU A 49 2.25 -0.09 -6.42
N GLU A 50 2.76 0.39 -7.57
CA GLU A 50 2.45 -0.21 -8.88
C GLU A 50 2.94 -1.67 -9.00
N GLN A 51 4.08 -2.00 -8.39
CA GLN A 51 4.59 -3.37 -8.33
C GLN A 51 3.72 -4.27 -7.43
N LYS A 52 3.09 -3.71 -6.39
CA LYS A 52 2.15 -4.41 -5.52
C LYS A 52 0.82 -4.69 -6.22
N GLU A 53 0.25 -3.70 -6.91
CA GLU A 53 -1.01 -3.84 -7.65
C GLU A 53 -0.90 -4.81 -8.84
N GLN A 54 0.25 -4.86 -9.51
CA GLN A 54 0.50 -5.83 -10.59
C GLN A 54 0.65 -7.27 -10.08
N LYS A 55 1.10 -7.45 -8.84
CA LYS A 55 1.23 -8.78 -8.22
C LYS A 55 -0.12 -9.34 -7.78
N GLU A 56 -1.03 -8.50 -7.29
CA GLU A 56 -2.38 -8.91 -6.86
C GLU A 56 -3.31 -9.24 -8.04
N GLN A 57 -3.13 -8.63 -9.21
CA GLN A 57 -3.92 -8.93 -10.41
C GLN A 57 -3.51 -10.25 -11.10
N LYS A 58 -2.27 -10.72 -10.90
CA LYS A 58 -1.78 -11.97 -11.51
C LYS A 58 -2.27 -13.22 -10.76
N GLU A 59 -2.52 -13.13 -9.45
CA GLU A 59 -2.98 -14.27 -8.63
C GLU A 59 -4.49 -14.56 -8.77
N GLN A 60 -5.31 -13.60 -9.23
CA GLN A 60 -6.75 -13.81 -9.43
C GLN A 60 -7.11 -14.48 -10.77
N LYS A 61 -6.16 -14.56 -11.72
CA LYS A 61 -6.42 -15.12 -13.06
C LYS A 61 -6.14 -16.63 -13.17
N GLU A 62 -5.50 -17.25 -12.18
CA GLU A 62 -5.18 -18.70 -12.19
C GLU A 62 -6.21 -19.59 -11.46
N GLN A 63 -7.18 -19.02 -10.72
CA GLN A 63 -8.20 -19.82 -10.00
C GLN A 63 -9.55 -19.96 -10.73
N LYS A 64 -9.75 -19.31 -11.89
CA LYS A 64 -11.03 -19.35 -12.61
C LYS A 64 -11.18 -20.54 -13.60
N ASP A 65 -10.14 -21.30 -13.88
CA ASP A 65 -10.19 -22.40 -14.87
C ASP A 65 -10.48 -23.80 -14.29
N GLN A 66 -10.71 -23.95 -12.97
CA GLN A 66 -10.96 -25.27 -12.35
C GLN A 66 -12.41 -25.53 -11.88
N ASN A 67 -13.34 -24.58 -11.99
CA ASN A 67 -14.70 -24.75 -11.45
C ASN A 67 -15.76 -25.24 -12.46
N ASP A 68 -15.47 -25.25 -13.77
CA ASP A 68 -16.48 -25.59 -14.79
C ASP A 68 -16.55 -27.10 -15.16
N GLN A 69 -15.81 -27.97 -14.47
CA GLN A 69 -15.84 -29.44 -14.69
C GLN A 69 -16.29 -30.23 -13.44
N LYS A 70 -17.37 -29.84 -12.75
CA LYS A 70 -17.97 -30.71 -11.71
C LYS A 70 -19.51 -30.70 -11.66
N ALA A 71 -20.20 -30.04 -12.57
CA ALA A 71 -21.66 -29.85 -12.50
C ALA A 71 -22.49 -30.62 -13.54
N LYS A 72 -22.00 -31.74 -14.09
CA LYS A 72 -22.74 -32.47 -15.15
C LYS A 72 -22.84 -34.00 -15.05
N ALA A 73 -22.58 -34.60 -13.89
CA ALA A 73 -22.64 -36.06 -13.73
C ALA A 73 -23.42 -36.55 -12.48
N GLU A 74 -24.44 -35.81 -12.04
CA GLU A 74 -25.31 -36.27 -10.94
C GLU A 74 -26.79 -36.06 -11.30
N VAL A 75 -27.22 -36.62 -12.43
CA VAL A 75 -28.62 -36.94 -12.72
C VAL A 75 -28.62 -38.32 -13.41
N GLU A 76 -29.26 -39.29 -12.76
CA GLU A 76 -29.60 -40.66 -13.23
C GLU A 76 -28.52 -41.75 -13.26
N THR A 77 -28.48 -42.59 -12.21
CA THR A 77 -29.13 -43.93 -12.18
C THR A 77 -28.57 -44.78 -11.02
N SER A 78 -29.36 -44.95 -9.97
CA SER A 78 -29.23 -46.13 -9.10
C SER A 78 -29.76 -47.36 -9.84
N PRO A 79 -28.95 -48.43 -9.93
CA PRO A 79 -29.45 -49.75 -9.59
C PRO A 79 -28.40 -50.48 -8.74
N ASN A 80 -28.62 -50.57 -7.43
CA ASN A 80 -27.80 -51.42 -6.56
C ASN A 80 -28.59 -52.70 -6.27
N ASP A 81 -28.48 -53.65 -7.21
CA ASP A 81 -29.02 -54.98 -7.10
C ASP A 81 -27.98 -55.94 -6.53
N ASN A 82 -28.46 -56.74 -5.57
CA ASN A 82 -28.04 -58.11 -5.34
C ASN A 82 -26.73 -58.35 -4.56
N GLN A 83 -26.88 -58.36 -3.22
CA GLN A 83 -26.04 -59.19 -2.35
C GLN A 83 -26.29 -60.67 -2.67
N ILE A 84 -25.41 -61.24 -3.48
CA ILE A 84 -25.31 -62.69 -3.69
C ILE A 84 -23.91 -63.17 -3.29
N ASN A 85 -23.93 -64.15 -2.38
CA ASN A 85 -22.96 -65.22 -2.19
C ASN A 85 -21.68 -64.93 -1.39
N GLN A 86 -21.64 -65.52 -0.19
CA GLN A 86 -20.78 -66.68 0.17
C GLN A 86 -21.23 -67.16 1.57
N THR A 87 -22.03 -68.22 1.72
CA THR A 87 -21.78 -69.67 1.57
C THR A 87 -20.85 -70.27 2.64
N LYS A 88 -21.53 -70.85 3.63
CA LYS A 88 -21.28 -72.13 4.33
C LYS A 88 -20.18 -72.24 5.38
#